data_AF-A0A0D3BTC6-F1
#
_entry.id   AF-A0A0D3BTC6-F1
#
_cell.length_a   1.000
_cell.length_b   1.000
_cell.length_c   1.000
_cell.angle_alpha   90.00
_cell.angle_beta   90.00
_cell.angle_gamma   90.00
#
_symmetry.space_group_name_H-M   'P 1'
#
loop_
_entity.id
_entity.type
_entity.pdbx_description
1 polymer ?
#
loop_
_entity_poly.entity_id
_entity_poly.type
_entity_poly.pdbx_seq_one_letter_code
_entity_poly.pdbx_strand_id
1 'polypeptide(L)' 'MDPSSARPFEGLRLIDVGCGGGLLSEPLARMGATVTGIDAVNKNVKIARLHAGAVLL' A
#
# COMPACT_ATOMS: atom_id res chain seq x y z
N MET A 1 -16.83 -6.02 1.61
CA MET A 1 -15.75 -6.21 2.60
C MET A 1 -16.29 -6.97 3.77
N ASP A 2 -15.51 -7.94 4.26
CA ASP A 2 -15.74 -8.58 5.55
C ASP A 2 -14.63 -8.11 6.52
N PRO A 3 -14.94 -7.30 7.54
CA PRO A 3 -13.96 -6.84 8.53
C PRO A 3 -13.33 -7.96 9.36
N SER A 4 -13.96 -9.15 9.39
CA SER A 4 -13.47 -10.32 10.12
C SER A 4 -12.51 -11.19 9.28
N SER A 5 -12.39 -10.92 7.98
CA SER A 5 -11.46 -11.61 7.10
C SER A 5 -10.01 -11.18 7.35
N ALA A 6 -9.05 -12.09 7.13
CA ALA A 6 -7.62 -11.76 7.12
C ALA A 6 -7.23 -10.87 5.93
N ARG A 7 -8.03 -10.86 4.86
CA ARG A 7 -7.82 -10.04 3.66
C ARG A 7 -9.07 -9.23 3.33
N PRO A 8 -9.44 -8.26 4.19
CA PRO A 8 -10.69 -7.51 4.04
C PRO A 8 -10.72 -6.66 2.76
N PHE A 9 -9.56 -6.30 2.20
CA PHE A 9 -9.42 -5.47 0.99
C PHE A 9 -9.24 -6.28 -0.31
N GLU A 10 -9.42 -7.61 -0.28
CA GLU A 10 -9.25 -8.44 -1.47
C GLU A 10 -10.11 -7.98 -2.65
N GLY A 11 -9.46 -7.84 -3.81
CA GLY A 11 -10.10 -7.39 -5.06
C GLY A 11 -10.32 -5.88 -5.16
N LEU A 12 -10.01 -5.11 -4.10
CA LEU A 12 -10.15 -3.65 -4.13
C LEU A 12 -8.91 -2.95 -4.67
N ARG A 13 -9.14 -1.80 -5.30
CA ARG A 13 -8.10 -0.88 -5.73
C ARG A 13 -8.16 0.38 -4.86
N LEU A 14 -7.05 0.70 -4.19
CA LEU A 14 -6.93 1.87 -3.32
C LEU A 14 -5.88 2.84 -3.83
N ILE A 15 -6.08 4.12 -3.50
CA ILE A 15 -5.11 5.20 -3.74
C ILE A 15 -4.70 5.80 -2.40
N ASP A 16 -3.39 5.91 -2.18
CA ASP A 16 -2.78 6.50 -0.99
C ASP A 16 -2.09 7.81 -1.39
N VAL A 17 -2.75 8.94 -1.13
CA VAL A 17 -2.30 10.28 -1.54
C VAL A 17 -1.46 10.90 -0.44
N GLY A 18 -0.23 11.31 -0.77
CA GLY A 18 0.76 11.69 0.23
C GLY A 18 1.31 10.46 0.96
N CYS A 19 1.57 9.37 0.23
CA CYS A 19 1.90 8.06 0.81
C CYS A 19 3.22 8.05 1.63
N GLY A 20 4.03 9.10 1.54
CA GLY A 20 5.30 9.20 2.27
C GLY A 20 6.21 8.02 1.94
N GLY A 21 6.73 7.38 2.99
CA GLY A 21 7.56 6.18 2.85
C GLY A 21 6.80 4.89 2.54
N GLY A 22 5.48 4.92 2.31
CA GLY A 22 4.69 3.72 1.97
C GLY A 22 4.26 2.85 3.15
N LEU A 23 4.39 3.35 4.39
CA LEU A 23 4.09 2.59 5.61
C LEU A 23 2.62 2.19 5.74
N LEU A 24 1.69 3.01 5.22
CA LEU A 24 0.26 2.67 5.17
C LEU A 24 -0.06 1.80 3.94
N SER A 25 0.56 2.10 2.81
CA SER A 25 0.39 1.33 1.57
C SER A 25 0.74 -0.16 1.73
N GLU A 26 1.82 -0.49 2.47
CA GLU A 26 2.26 -1.87 2.71
C GLU A 26 1.21 -2.76 3.41
N PRO A 27 0.69 -2.42 4.61
CA PRO A 27 -0.32 -3.25 5.27
C PRO A 27 -1.64 -3.30 4.49
N LEU A 28 -2.03 -2.21 3.81
CA LEU A 28 -3.22 -2.23 2.93
C LEU A 28 -3.07 -3.28 1.81
N ALA A 29 -1.89 -3.33 1.17
CA ALA A 29 -1.60 -4.33 0.16
C ALA A 29 -1.54 -5.76 0.73
N ARG A 30 -0.91 -5.95 1.90
CA ARG A 30 -0.91 -7.25 2.62
C ARG A 30 -2.31 -7.74 2.96
N MET A 31 -3.22 -6.83 3.30
CA MET A 31 -4.63 -7.13 3.56
C MET A 31 -5.47 -7.33 2.26
N GLY A 32 -4.81 -7.45 1.10
CA GLY A 32 -5.40 -7.90 -0.16
C GLY A 32 -5.70 -6.81 -1.18
N ALA A 33 -5.41 -5.55 -0.89
CA ALA A 33 -5.62 -4.45 -1.81
C ALA A 33 -4.58 -4.40 -2.94
N THR A 34 -4.99 -3.88 -4.09
CA THR A 34 -4.07 -3.27 -5.06
C THR A 34 -3.93 -1.78 -4.74
N VAL A 35 -2.79 -1.35 -4.22
CA VAL A 35 -2.59 0.04 -3.77
C VAL A 35 -1.73 0.81 -4.77
N THR A 36 -2.17 2.02 -5.14
CA THR A 36 -1.35 3.02 -5.85
C THR A 36 -0.99 4.15 -4.91
N GLY A 37 0.29 4.31 -4.58
CA GLY A 37 0.79 5.42 -3.76
C GLY A 37 1.24 6.60 -4.62
N ILE A 38 0.91 7.82 -4.19
CA ILE A 38 1.35 9.07 -4.84
C ILE A 38 1.96 9.99 -3.79
N ASP A 39 3.12 10.57 -4.08
CA ASP A 39 3.75 11.60 -3.23
C ASP A 39 4.47 12.62 -4.10
N ALA A 40 4.45 13.89 -3.70
CA ALA A 40 5.11 14.97 -4.43
C ALA A 40 6.64 14.98 -4.20
N VAL A 41 7.11 14.36 -3.13
CA VAL A 41 8.52 14.32 -2.74
C VAL A 41 9.18 13.07 -3.31
N ASN A 42 10.06 13.23 -4.29
CA ASN A 42 10.74 12.11 -4.95
C ASN A 42 11.51 11.19 -3.98
N LYS A 43 12.08 11.74 -2.89
CA LYS A 43 12.74 10.95 -1.84
C LYS A 43 11.76 9.97 -1.18
N ASN A 44 10.53 10.40 -0.91
CA ASN A 44 9.48 9.57 -0.31
C ASN A 44 9.11 8.42 -1.25
N VAL A 45 8.90 8.72 -2.54
CA VAL A 45 8.59 7.69 -3.55
C VAL A 45 9.67 6.61 -3.64
N LYS A 46 10.96 6.98 -3.53
CA LYS A 46 12.06 6.00 -3.51
C LYS A 46 11.97 5.08 -2.30
N ILE A 47 11.64 5.61 -1.12
CA ILE A 47 11.47 4.82 0.11
C ILE A 47 10.22 3.94 0.00
N ALA A 48 9.10 4.48 -0.48
CA ALA A 48 7.85 3.73 -0.68
C ALA A 48 8.01 2.52 -1.61
N ARG A 49 8.87 2.60 -2.63
CA ARG A 49 9.20 1.46 -3.49
C ARG A 49 9.90 0.32 -2.74
N LEU A 50 10.69 0.61 -1.71
CA LEU A 50 11.32 -0.42 -0.88
C LEU A 50 10.26 -1.18 -0.07
N HIS A 51 9.32 -0.45 0.54
CA HIS A 51 8.19 -1.05 1.26
C HIS A 51 7.27 -1.86 0.33
N ALA A 52 7.01 -1.37 -0.89
CA ALA A 52 6.24 -2.11 -1.87
C ALA A 52 6.90 -3.44 -2.29
N GLY A 53 8.24 -3.48 -2.37
CA GLY A 53 8.98 -4.72 -2.65
C GLY A 53 8.84 -5.79 -1.56
N ALA A 54 8.65 -5.39 -0.29
CA ALA A 54 8.45 -6.30 0.83
C ALA A 54 7.05 -6.96 0.87
N VAL A 55 6.17 -6.64 -0.10
CA VAL A 55 4.84 -7.25 -0.26
C VAL A 55 4.83 -8.37 -1.31
N LEU A 56 5.90 -8.52 -2.10
CA LEU A 56 6.02 -9.52 -3.17
C LEU A 56 6.71 -10.84 -2.74
N LEU A 57 6.93 -11.06 -1.44
CA LEU A 57 7.45 -12.29 -0.85
C LEU A 57 6.35 -13.01 -0.06
#